data_AF-A0A3C2CRM6-F1
#
_entry.id   AF-A0A3C2CRM6-F1
#
_cell.length_a   1.000
_cell.length_b   1.000
_cell.length_c   1.000
_cell.angle_alpha   90.00
_cell.angle_beta   90.00
_cell.angle_gamma   90.00
#
_symmetry.space_group_name_H-M   'P 1'
#
loop_
_entity.id
_entity.type
_entity.pdbx_description
1 polymer ?
#
loop_
_entity_poly.entity_id
_entity_poly.type
_entity_poly.pdbx_seq_one_letter_code
_entity_poly.pdbx_strand_id
1 'polypeptide(L)'
;WVSEIMLQQTRVDTVIPYFNRFLENFPTIEALANADEEKVLKAWEGLGYYSRVRNLQSAVREVHEKYNGKVPDSLVEISSLKGVGPYTAGAILSIAYDQPEPAVDGNVMRVLSRILLIKEDIAKASTRKIFEQAVRAVISHENPSYFNQAMMELGALICTPTSPSCLLCPVREHCQAFHEGVQSELPIKTKKQKQKSVQLAAGIFTNEKGEILIRKRPETGLLAQLWELPTIELSLDFQRQRDQLAEHFNELYKIKPKIGDALGQIDHVFSHLIWSIQVYSGEFEGVVANTPQLKLVTEEELQEYAFPVPYQKMLKQYFEYKRLSSH
;
A
#
# COMPACT_ATOMS: atom_id res chain seq x y z
N TRP A 1 3.63 -16.52 0.62
CA TRP A 1 2.87 -15.60 1.50
C TRP A 1 3.30 -14.14 1.33
N VAL A 2 4.56 -13.78 1.62
CA VAL A 2 5.04 -12.38 1.52
C VAL A 2 4.76 -11.77 0.14
N SER A 3 5.09 -12.49 -0.94
CA SER A 3 4.82 -12.08 -2.33
C SER A 3 3.35 -11.71 -2.54
N GLU A 4 2.43 -12.56 -2.09
CA GLU A 4 0.99 -12.37 -2.26
C GLU A 4 0.49 -11.11 -1.55
N ILE A 5 1.01 -10.82 -0.35
CA ILE A 5 0.67 -9.57 0.35
C ILE A 5 1.20 -8.36 -0.40
N MET A 6 2.43 -8.43 -0.93
CA MET A 6 3.02 -7.35 -1.72
C MET A 6 2.25 -7.10 -3.03
N LEU A 7 1.79 -8.16 -3.71
CA LEU A 7 1.08 -8.08 -4.99
C LEU A 7 -0.36 -7.57 -4.87
N GLN A 8 -0.92 -7.50 -3.66
CA GLN A 8 -2.24 -6.88 -3.44
C GLN A 8 -2.26 -5.43 -3.95
N GLN A 9 -2.97 -5.19 -5.05
CA GLN A 9 -3.08 -3.87 -5.69
C GLN A 9 -1.74 -3.23 -6.09
N THR A 10 -0.70 -4.04 -6.31
CA THR A 10 0.65 -3.60 -6.71
C THR A 10 1.11 -4.42 -7.91
N ARG A 11 1.76 -3.79 -8.89
CA ARG A 11 2.24 -4.50 -10.10
C ARG A 11 3.47 -5.35 -9.78
N VAL A 12 3.63 -6.45 -10.51
CA VAL A 12 4.76 -7.39 -10.35
C VAL A 12 6.11 -6.68 -10.45
N ASP A 13 6.34 -5.89 -11.50
CA ASP A 13 7.63 -5.18 -11.71
C ASP A 13 7.99 -4.25 -10.55
N THR A 14 6.98 -3.66 -9.89
CA THR A 14 7.19 -2.83 -8.70
C THR A 14 7.54 -3.69 -7.48
N VAL A 15 6.98 -4.88 -7.36
CA VAL A 15 7.17 -5.78 -6.21
C VAL A 15 8.53 -6.46 -6.23
N ILE A 16 9.07 -6.85 -7.39
CA ILE A 16 10.33 -7.61 -7.51
C ILE A 16 11.48 -7.05 -6.62
N PRO A 17 11.88 -5.76 -6.74
CA PRO A 17 12.99 -5.25 -5.93
C PRO A 17 12.65 -5.16 -4.44
N TYR A 18 11.37 -4.99 -4.10
CA TYR A 18 10.91 -4.97 -2.71
C TYR A 18 10.94 -6.36 -2.09
N PHE A 19 10.48 -7.36 -2.81
CA PHE A 19 10.44 -8.74 -2.36
C PHE A 19 11.85 -9.26 -2.07
N ASN A 20 12.80 -9.03 -2.98
CA ASN A 20 14.19 -9.45 -2.81
C ASN A 20 14.82 -8.84 -1.55
N ARG A 21 14.79 -7.50 -1.43
CA ARG A 21 15.33 -6.79 -0.25
C ARG A 21 14.61 -7.19 1.05
N PHE A 22 13.30 -7.42 0.99
CA PHE A 22 12.54 -7.80 2.17
C PHE A 22 12.93 -9.19 2.66
N LEU A 23 13.16 -10.15 1.76
CA LEU A 23 13.64 -11.49 2.14
C LEU A 23 15.11 -11.52 2.55
N GLU A 24 15.95 -10.62 2.03
CA GLU A 24 17.31 -10.44 2.54
C GLU A 24 17.30 -10.01 4.02
N ASN A 25 16.41 -9.07 4.37
CA ASN A 25 16.29 -8.58 5.75
C ASN A 25 15.52 -9.55 6.68
N PHE A 26 14.52 -10.25 6.13
CA PHE A 26 13.62 -11.12 6.89
C PHE A 26 13.48 -12.48 6.19
N PRO A 27 14.53 -13.33 6.24
CA PRO A 27 14.58 -14.57 5.46
C PRO A 27 13.63 -15.66 5.98
N THR A 28 13.16 -15.57 7.23
CA THR A 28 12.31 -16.58 7.88
C THR A 28 11.11 -15.95 8.58
N ILE A 29 10.11 -16.79 8.88
CA ILE A 29 8.95 -16.43 9.71
C ILE A 29 9.41 -15.87 11.07
N GLU A 30 10.38 -16.53 11.70
CA GLU A 30 10.95 -16.09 12.98
C GLU A 30 11.63 -14.72 12.86
N ALA A 31 12.44 -14.50 11.82
CA ALA A 31 13.13 -13.22 11.61
C ALA A 31 12.12 -12.06 11.46
N LEU A 32 11.04 -12.27 10.72
CA LEU A 32 9.98 -11.27 10.55
C LEU A 32 9.12 -11.09 11.82
N ALA A 33 8.84 -12.16 12.55
CA ALA A 33 8.08 -12.11 13.80
C ALA A 33 8.82 -11.28 14.87
N ASN A 34 10.12 -11.52 15.03
CA ASN A 34 10.97 -10.89 16.04
C ASN A 34 11.50 -9.51 15.64
N ALA A 35 11.32 -9.09 14.39
CA ALA A 35 11.76 -7.78 13.93
C ALA A 35 10.99 -6.63 14.59
N ASP A 36 11.68 -5.51 14.78
CA ASP A 36 11.06 -4.24 15.18
C ASP A 36 10.08 -3.77 14.10
N GLU A 37 8.89 -3.31 14.51
CA GLU A 37 7.85 -2.83 13.57
C GLU A 37 8.38 -1.69 12.67
N GLU A 38 9.24 -0.83 13.20
CA GLU A 38 9.83 0.28 12.43
C GLU A 38 10.74 -0.21 11.29
N LYS A 39 11.56 -1.25 11.53
CA LYS A 39 12.41 -1.85 10.48
C LYS A 39 11.56 -2.51 9.40
N VAL A 40 10.47 -3.16 9.79
CA VAL A 40 9.54 -3.80 8.85
C VAL A 40 8.80 -2.74 8.02
N LEU A 41 8.33 -1.66 8.63
CA LEU A 41 7.73 -0.52 7.92
C LEU A 41 8.72 0.13 6.97
N LYS A 42 9.98 0.28 7.38
CA LYS A 42 11.05 0.82 6.54
C LYS A 42 11.33 -0.04 5.32
N ALA A 43 11.38 -1.36 5.48
CA ALA A 43 11.55 -2.27 4.35
C ALA A 43 10.38 -2.18 3.33
N TRP A 44 9.19 -1.80 3.79
CA TRP A 44 7.98 -1.62 2.99
C TRP A 44 7.80 -0.20 2.42
N GLU A 45 8.70 0.73 2.75
CA GLU A 45 8.61 2.14 2.39
C GLU A 45 8.47 2.36 0.87
N GLY A 46 7.39 3.03 0.47
CA GLY A 46 7.08 3.32 -0.93
C GLY A 46 6.14 2.32 -1.60
N LEU A 47 5.92 1.13 -1.04
CA LEU A 47 5.01 0.13 -1.63
C LEU A 47 3.53 0.45 -1.41
N GLY A 48 3.23 1.36 -0.48
CA GLY A 48 1.86 1.81 -0.17
C GLY A 48 1.03 0.76 0.58
N TYR A 49 -0.18 1.16 1.00
CA TYR A 49 -1.11 0.32 1.78
C TYR A 49 -0.43 -0.37 2.99
N TYR A 50 0.17 0.44 3.87
CA TYR A 50 1.02 -0.04 4.98
C TYR A 50 0.31 -0.90 6.03
N SER A 51 -1.03 -0.89 6.08
CA SER A 51 -1.78 -1.86 6.88
C SER A 51 -1.48 -3.31 6.46
N ARG A 52 -1.11 -3.55 5.19
CA ARG A 52 -0.72 -4.87 4.69
C ARG A 52 0.47 -5.45 5.46
N VAL A 53 1.56 -4.69 5.60
CA VAL A 53 2.77 -5.20 6.26
C VAL A 53 2.58 -5.32 7.77
N ARG A 54 1.81 -4.41 8.39
CA ARG A 54 1.48 -4.51 9.82
C ARG A 54 0.62 -5.74 10.10
N ASN A 55 -0.37 -6.02 9.25
CA ASN A 55 -1.18 -7.22 9.36
C ASN A 55 -0.35 -8.48 9.09
N LEU A 56 0.52 -8.47 8.08
CA LEU A 56 1.45 -9.56 7.81
C LEU A 56 2.33 -9.85 9.02
N GLN A 57 2.98 -8.85 9.61
CA GLN A 57 3.83 -9.05 10.78
C GLN A 57 3.02 -9.59 11.97
N SER A 58 1.83 -9.05 12.22
CA SER A 58 0.92 -9.55 13.26
C SER A 58 0.54 -11.02 13.04
N ALA A 59 0.22 -11.41 11.80
CA ALA A 59 -0.12 -12.78 11.47
C ALA A 59 1.10 -13.71 11.54
N VAL A 60 2.27 -13.24 11.16
CA VAL A 60 3.52 -14.00 11.22
C VAL A 60 3.95 -14.23 12.68
N ARG A 61 3.74 -13.26 13.58
CA ARG A 61 3.90 -13.45 15.03
C ARG A 61 2.95 -14.52 15.56
N GLU A 62 1.67 -14.47 15.18
CA GLU A 62 0.72 -15.52 15.54
C GLU A 62 1.16 -16.90 15.02
N VAL A 63 1.64 -16.98 13.77
CA VAL A 63 2.18 -18.23 13.21
C VAL A 63 3.40 -18.73 13.97
N HIS A 64 4.30 -17.82 14.37
CA HIS A 64 5.47 -18.18 15.17
C HIS A 64 5.08 -18.74 16.55
N GLU A 65 4.17 -18.06 17.25
CA GLU A 65 3.78 -18.40 18.62
C GLU A 65 2.82 -19.59 18.72
N LYS A 66 1.79 -19.65 17.86
CA LYS A 66 0.69 -20.63 17.96
C LYS A 66 0.90 -21.85 17.07
N TYR A 67 1.60 -21.68 15.95
CA TYR A 67 1.78 -22.73 14.94
C TYR A 67 3.26 -23.15 14.80
N ASN A 68 4.09 -22.83 15.79
CA ASN A 68 5.52 -23.17 15.84
C ASN A 68 6.29 -22.76 14.56
N GLY A 69 5.93 -21.61 13.99
CA GLY A 69 6.56 -21.09 12.78
C GLY A 69 6.11 -21.76 11.47
N LYS A 70 5.26 -22.79 11.51
CA LYS A 70 4.67 -23.42 10.32
C LYS A 70 3.38 -22.68 9.95
N VAL A 71 3.31 -22.13 8.73
CA VAL A 71 2.08 -21.53 8.22
C VAL A 71 0.97 -22.61 8.21
N PRO A 72 -0.25 -22.32 8.70
CA PRO A 72 -1.33 -23.30 8.69
C PRO A 72 -1.69 -23.72 7.27
N ASP A 73 -1.89 -25.02 7.08
CA ASP A 73 -2.25 -25.64 5.81
C ASP A 73 -3.75 -25.94 5.72
N SER A 74 -4.58 -25.41 6.62
CA SER A 74 -6.04 -25.52 6.54
C SER A 74 -6.69 -24.18 6.19
N LEU A 75 -7.76 -24.23 5.38
CA LEU A 75 -8.51 -23.03 5.00
C LEU A 75 -9.05 -22.27 6.20
N VAL A 76 -9.52 -22.98 7.22
CA VAL A 76 -10.11 -22.37 8.43
C VAL A 76 -9.05 -21.61 9.23
N GLU A 77 -7.89 -22.23 9.47
CA GLU A 77 -6.84 -21.61 10.29
C GLU A 77 -6.15 -20.49 9.54
N ILE A 78 -5.78 -20.69 8.28
CA ILE A 78 -5.08 -19.66 7.50
C ILE A 78 -5.97 -18.42 7.31
N SER A 79 -7.29 -18.61 7.16
CA SER A 79 -8.24 -17.49 7.00
C SER A 79 -8.50 -16.72 8.29
N SER A 80 -8.15 -17.29 9.46
CA SER A 80 -8.23 -16.55 10.73
C SER A 80 -7.09 -15.56 10.92
N LEU A 81 -5.99 -15.71 10.17
CA LEU A 81 -4.83 -14.85 10.26
C LEU A 81 -5.12 -13.43 9.76
N LYS A 82 -4.65 -12.43 10.50
CA LYS A 82 -4.89 -11.03 10.17
C LYS A 82 -4.34 -10.66 8.79
N GLY A 83 -5.19 -10.08 7.94
CA GLY A 83 -4.81 -9.67 6.58
C GLY A 83 -4.79 -10.81 5.54
N VAL A 84 -5.12 -12.04 5.93
CA VAL A 84 -5.36 -13.15 5.01
C VAL A 84 -6.84 -13.19 4.65
N GLY A 85 -7.19 -12.62 3.49
CA GLY A 85 -8.53 -12.75 2.91
C GLY A 85 -8.66 -13.98 2.02
N PRO A 86 -9.86 -14.24 1.45
CA PRO A 86 -10.14 -15.43 0.63
C PRO A 86 -9.15 -15.67 -0.51
N TYR A 87 -8.76 -14.62 -1.24
CA TYR A 87 -7.73 -14.71 -2.28
C TYR A 87 -6.39 -15.17 -1.71
N THR A 88 -5.89 -14.52 -0.66
CA THR A 88 -4.58 -14.83 -0.09
C THR A 88 -4.56 -16.24 0.49
N ALA A 89 -5.65 -16.68 1.12
CA ALA A 89 -5.80 -18.05 1.61
C ALA A 89 -5.71 -19.06 0.44
N GLY A 90 -6.51 -18.88 -0.61
CA GLY A 90 -6.47 -19.76 -1.78
C GLY A 90 -5.12 -19.75 -2.49
N ALA A 91 -4.48 -18.58 -2.63
CA ALA A 91 -3.16 -18.45 -3.24
C ALA A 91 -2.10 -19.19 -2.43
N ILE A 92 -2.04 -19.01 -1.10
CA ILE A 92 -1.04 -19.70 -0.27
C ILE A 92 -1.29 -21.20 -0.25
N LEU A 93 -2.53 -21.64 -0.03
CA LEU A 93 -2.86 -23.05 0.07
C LEU A 93 -2.62 -23.80 -1.25
N SER A 94 -2.95 -23.19 -2.38
CA SER A 94 -2.68 -23.81 -3.68
C SER A 94 -1.19 -23.78 -4.04
N ILE A 95 -0.50 -22.66 -3.86
CA ILE A 95 0.89 -22.51 -4.35
C ILE A 95 1.89 -23.22 -3.44
N ALA A 96 1.70 -23.16 -2.11
CA ALA A 96 2.67 -23.67 -1.14
C ALA A 96 2.29 -25.04 -0.57
N TYR A 97 1.02 -25.44 -0.64
CA TYR A 97 0.52 -26.70 -0.07
C TYR A 97 -0.22 -27.58 -1.08
N ASP A 98 -0.25 -27.20 -2.37
CA ASP A 98 -0.92 -27.92 -3.45
C ASP A 98 -2.39 -28.29 -3.15
N GLN A 99 -3.08 -27.42 -2.41
CA GLN A 99 -4.51 -27.61 -2.14
C GLN A 99 -5.38 -26.95 -3.23
N PRO A 100 -6.47 -27.59 -3.67
CA PRO A 100 -7.36 -27.07 -4.70
C PRO A 100 -8.30 -25.98 -4.17
N GLU A 101 -7.72 -24.94 -3.58
CA GLU A 101 -8.42 -23.77 -3.08
C GLU A 101 -8.37 -22.62 -4.09
N PRO A 102 -9.50 -21.92 -4.34
CA PRO A 102 -9.59 -20.92 -5.39
C PRO A 102 -8.86 -19.62 -5.02
N ALA A 103 -7.96 -19.15 -5.88
CA ALA A 103 -7.28 -17.86 -5.74
C ALA A 103 -7.91 -16.79 -6.64
N VAL A 104 -9.04 -16.20 -6.22
CA VAL A 104 -9.81 -15.25 -7.06
C VAL A 104 -9.41 -13.79 -6.81
N ASP A 105 -8.66 -13.22 -7.75
CA ASP A 105 -8.29 -11.80 -7.82
C ASP A 105 -9.05 -11.06 -8.95
N GLY A 106 -8.66 -9.81 -9.21
CA GLY A 106 -9.25 -9.01 -10.30
C GLY A 106 -8.94 -9.55 -11.70
N ASN A 107 -7.83 -10.27 -11.87
CA ASN A 107 -7.48 -10.93 -13.14
C ASN A 107 -8.37 -12.14 -13.38
N VAL A 108 -8.52 -13.02 -12.39
CA VAL A 108 -9.36 -14.21 -12.45
C VAL A 108 -10.84 -13.83 -12.65
N MET A 109 -11.37 -12.83 -11.93
CA MET A 109 -12.75 -12.37 -12.15
C MET A 109 -12.97 -11.87 -13.59
N ARG A 110 -12.00 -11.17 -14.18
CA ARG A 110 -12.08 -10.72 -15.57
C ARG A 110 -12.00 -11.88 -16.56
N VAL A 111 -11.10 -12.83 -16.35
CA VAL A 111 -10.97 -14.02 -17.20
C VAL A 111 -12.28 -14.82 -17.17
N LEU A 112 -12.78 -15.15 -15.98
CA LEU A 112 -13.98 -15.97 -15.82
C LEU A 112 -15.25 -15.24 -16.25
N SER A 113 -15.35 -13.93 -16.04
CA SER A 113 -16.53 -13.19 -16.56
C SER A 113 -16.62 -13.25 -18.07
N ARG A 114 -15.48 -13.25 -18.76
CA ARG A 114 -15.45 -13.40 -20.22
C ARG A 114 -15.66 -14.85 -20.67
N ILE A 115 -15.01 -15.81 -20.02
CA ILE A 115 -15.13 -17.22 -20.41
C ILE A 115 -16.56 -17.73 -20.19
N LEU A 116 -17.15 -17.43 -19.03
CA LEU A 116 -18.45 -17.94 -18.59
C LEU A 116 -19.59 -16.92 -18.78
N LEU A 117 -19.32 -15.78 -19.40
CA LEU A 117 -20.30 -14.70 -19.63
C LEU A 117 -21.02 -14.20 -18.36
N ILE A 118 -20.29 -14.10 -17.24
CA ILE A 118 -20.81 -13.62 -15.95
C ILE A 118 -20.97 -12.09 -16.04
N LYS A 119 -22.20 -11.60 -15.95
CA LYS A 119 -22.56 -10.18 -16.10
C LYS A 119 -22.77 -9.47 -14.75
N GLU A 120 -22.54 -10.16 -13.65
CA GLU A 120 -22.63 -9.62 -12.31
C GLU A 120 -21.54 -8.58 -12.05
N ASP A 121 -21.92 -7.51 -11.35
CA ASP A 121 -21.00 -6.42 -11.01
C ASP A 121 -19.91 -6.90 -10.04
N ILE A 122 -18.66 -6.86 -10.49
CA ILE A 122 -17.50 -7.31 -9.70
C ILE A 122 -17.14 -6.35 -8.56
N ALA A 123 -17.79 -5.17 -8.48
CA ALA A 123 -17.67 -4.28 -7.33
C ALA A 123 -18.46 -4.77 -6.10
N LYS A 124 -19.45 -5.66 -6.29
CA LYS A 124 -20.25 -6.21 -5.18
C LYS A 124 -19.52 -7.37 -4.52
N ALA A 125 -19.40 -7.32 -3.19
CA ALA A 125 -18.73 -8.37 -2.42
C ALA A 125 -19.37 -9.76 -2.59
N SER A 126 -20.70 -9.82 -2.78
CA SER A 126 -21.43 -11.08 -3.02
C SER A 126 -21.01 -11.79 -4.31
N THR A 127 -20.62 -11.03 -5.34
CA THR A 127 -20.26 -11.58 -6.66
C THR A 127 -19.01 -12.45 -6.59
N ARG A 128 -18.10 -12.21 -5.63
CA ARG A 128 -16.89 -13.01 -5.47
C ARG A 128 -17.19 -14.51 -5.31
N LYS A 129 -18.24 -14.85 -4.58
CA LYS A 129 -18.64 -16.26 -4.33
C LYS A 129 -18.98 -16.99 -5.63
N ILE A 130 -19.55 -16.29 -6.62
CA ILE A 130 -19.86 -16.86 -7.94
C ILE A 130 -18.56 -17.28 -8.64
N PHE A 131 -17.54 -16.41 -8.61
CA PHE A 131 -16.24 -16.73 -9.20
C PHE A 131 -15.48 -17.82 -8.42
N GLU A 132 -15.56 -17.82 -7.09
CA GLU A 132 -14.97 -18.89 -6.27
C GLU A 132 -15.61 -20.25 -6.59
N GLN A 133 -16.94 -20.31 -6.74
CA GLN A 133 -17.65 -21.52 -7.16
C GLN A 133 -17.26 -21.94 -8.57
N ALA A 134 -17.15 -20.98 -9.50
CA ALA A 134 -16.70 -21.25 -10.86
C ALA A 134 -15.29 -21.86 -10.87
N VAL A 135 -14.33 -21.28 -10.13
CA VAL A 135 -12.98 -21.86 -10.00
C VAL A 135 -13.04 -23.26 -9.41
N ARG A 136 -13.79 -23.49 -8.33
CA ARG A 136 -13.91 -24.83 -7.72
C ARG A 136 -14.44 -25.88 -8.69
N ALA A 137 -15.27 -25.50 -9.66
CA ALA A 137 -15.79 -26.41 -10.66
C ALA A 137 -14.77 -26.82 -11.73
N VAL A 138 -13.71 -26.02 -11.95
CA VAL A 138 -12.74 -26.21 -13.05
C VAL A 138 -11.29 -26.35 -12.60
N ILE A 139 -11.00 -26.15 -11.32
CA ILE A 139 -9.65 -26.21 -10.77
C ILE A 139 -9.05 -27.60 -10.99
N SER A 140 -7.77 -27.63 -11.39
CA SER A 140 -7.04 -28.89 -11.45
C SER A 140 -6.77 -29.39 -10.03
N HIS A 141 -7.29 -30.57 -9.70
CA HIS A 141 -7.00 -31.24 -8.44
C HIS A 141 -5.59 -31.87 -8.41
N GLU A 142 -5.01 -32.14 -9.58
CA GLU A 142 -3.65 -32.66 -9.70
C GLU A 142 -2.59 -31.56 -9.62
N ASN A 143 -2.88 -30.38 -10.18
CA ASN A 143 -1.95 -29.27 -10.27
C ASN A 143 -2.61 -27.92 -9.93
N PRO A 144 -3.16 -27.74 -8.71
CA PRO A 144 -3.90 -26.54 -8.34
C PRO A 144 -3.03 -25.28 -8.31
N SER A 145 -1.75 -25.41 -7.91
CA SER A 145 -0.75 -24.34 -7.97
C SER A 145 -0.62 -23.77 -9.38
N TYR A 146 -0.32 -24.62 -10.36
CA TYR A 146 -0.19 -24.21 -11.76
C TYR A 146 -1.49 -23.67 -12.32
N PHE A 147 -2.64 -24.27 -11.98
CA PHE A 147 -3.94 -23.79 -12.44
C PHE A 147 -4.22 -22.35 -11.99
N ASN A 148 -4.11 -22.07 -10.69
CA ASN A 148 -4.39 -20.75 -10.15
C ASN A 148 -3.41 -19.70 -10.72
N GLN A 149 -2.12 -20.02 -10.77
CA GLN A 149 -1.11 -19.14 -11.36
C GLN A 149 -1.36 -18.89 -12.85
N ALA A 150 -1.70 -19.92 -13.63
CA ALA A 150 -2.03 -19.77 -15.05
C ALA A 150 -3.27 -18.89 -15.27
N MET A 151 -4.29 -18.99 -14.41
CA MET A 151 -5.48 -18.13 -14.50
C MET A 151 -5.16 -16.66 -14.20
N MET A 152 -4.32 -16.40 -13.19
CA MET A 152 -3.85 -15.05 -12.88
C MET A 152 -3.00 -14.48 -14.03
N GLU A 153 -2.05 -15.26 -14.54
CA GLU A 153 -1.13 -14.87 -15.60
C GLU A 153 -1.83 -14.66 -16.94
N LEU A 154 -2.82 -15.50 -17.26
CA LEU A 154 -3.69 -15.33 -18.42
C LEU A 154 -4.40 -13.98 -18.37
N GLY A 155 -4.94 -13.60 -17.21
CA GLY A 155 -5.56 -12.29 -17.01
C GLY A 155 -4.55 -11.15 -17.14
N ALA A 156 -3.35 -11.31 -16.60
CA ALA A 156 -2.31 -10.29 -16.61
C ALA A 156 -1.76 -10.01 -18.02
N LEU A 157 -1.46 -11.05 -18.80
CA LEU A 157 -0.71 -10.95 -20.06
C LEU A 157 -1.58 -10.97 -21.32
N ILE A 158 -2.66 -11.76 -21.32
CA ILE A 158 -3.45 -12.04 -22.53
C ILE A 158 -4.84 -11.41 -22.43
N CYS A 159 -5.61 -11.80 -21.43
CA CYS A 159 -6.98 -11.35 -21.21
C CYS A 159 -6.99 -10.00 -20.46
N THR A 160 -6.33 -8.99 -21.03
CA THR A 160 -6.14 -7.67 -20.42
C THR A 160 -7.43 -6.83 -20.41
N PRO A 161 -7.53 -5.76 -19.58
CA PRO A 161 -8.76 -4.98 -19.45
C PRO A 161 -9.23 -4.32 -20.75
N THR A 162 -8.35 -3.61 -21.47
CA THR A 162 -8.72 -2.74 -22.60
C THR A 162 -8.59 -3.41 -23.96
N SER A 163 -7.54 -4.20 -24.18
CA SER A 163 -7.23 -4.79 -25.48
C SER A 163 -6.74 -6.23 -25.29
N PRO A 164 -7.64 -7.18 -24.97
CA PRO A 164 -7.24 -8.57 -24.77
C PRO A 164 -6.74 -9.19 -26.08
N SER A 165 -5.65 -9.97 -25.98
CA SER A 165 -5.04 -10.67 -27.11
C SER A 165 -5.78 -11.96 -27.43
N CYS A 166 -7.08 -11.88 -27.70
CA CYS A 166 -7.96 -13.05 -27.85
C CYS A 166 -7.48 -14.04 -28.93
N LEU A 167 -6.86 -13.56 -30.01
CA LEU A 167 -6.33 -14.42 -31.08
C LEU A 167 -5.17 -15.30 -30.62
N LEU A 168 -4.44 -14.88 -29.57
CA LEU A 168 -3.33 -15.61 -28.96
C LEU A 168 -3.77 -16.36 -27.68
N CYS A 169 -5.05 -16.29 -27.31
CA CYS A 169 -5.53 -16.85 -26.05
C CYS A 169 -5.62 -18.38 -26.14
N PRO A 170 -4.94 -19.13 -25.25
CA PRO A 170 -4.90 -20.59 -25.30
C PRO A 170 -6.27 -21.24 -25.00
N VAL A 171 -7.18 -20.49 -24.35
CA VAL A 171 -8.53 -20.96 -23.98
C VAL A 171 -9.63 -20.24 -24.77
N ARG A 172 -9.28 -19.65 -25.92
CA ARG A 172 -10.22 -18.89 -26.76
C ARG A 172 -11.46 -19.68 -27.13
N GLU A 173 -11.30 -20.95 -27.50
CA GLU A 173 -12.40 -21.82 -27.94
C GLU A 173 -13.48 -22.02 -26.86
N HIS A 174 -13.10 -21.86 -25.58
CA HIS A 174 -14.01 -21.96 -24.44
C HIS A 174 -14.65 -20.62 -24.05
N CYS A 175 -14.29 -19.51 -24.71
CA CYS A 175 -14.65 -18.17 -24.26
C CYS A 175 -15.97 -17.69 -24.88
N GLN A 176 -17.06 -17.68 -24.10
CA GLN A 176 -18.36 -17.21 -24.57
C GLN A 176 -18.35 -15.74 -24.98
N ALA A 177 -17.68 -14.86 -24.21
CA ALA A 177 -17.60 -13.45 -24.56
C ALA A 177 -16.86 -13.20 -25.88
N PHE A 178 -15.90 -14.05 -26.25
CA PHE A 178 -15.24 -13.96 -27.56
C PHE A 178 -16.19 -14.35 -28.70
N HIS A 179 -16.94 -15.45 -28.54
CA HIS A 179 -17.93 -15.89 -29.52
C HIS A 179 -19.07 -14.88 -29.70
N GLU A 180 -19.46 -14.18 -28.64
CA GLU A 180 -20.47 -13.11 -28.67
C GLU A 180 -19.91 -11.73 -29.03
N GLY A 181 -18.59 -11.55 -29.03
CA GLY A 181 -17.94 -10.26 -29.32
C GLY A 181 -18.06 -9.20 -28.21
N VAL A 182 -18.33 -9.60 -26.95
CA VAL A 182 -18.60 -8.71 -25.82
C VAL A 182 -17.46 -8.64 -24.79
N GLN A 183 -16.28 -9.16 -25.10
CA GLN A 183 -15.13 -9.19 -24.17
C GLN A 183 -14.72 -7.80 -23.65
N SER A 184 -14.91 -6.73 -24.44
CA SER A 184 -14.59 -5.35 -24.05
C SER A 184 -15.58 -4.74 -23.05
N GLU A 185 -16.77 -5.34 -22.92
CA GLU A 185 -17.81 -4.89 -21.98
C GLU A 185 -17.69 -5.57 -20.61
N LEU A 186 -16.88 -6.64 -20.53
CA LEU A 186 -16.70 -7.46 -19.34
C LEU A 186 -15.30 -7.34 -18.73
N PRO A 187 -15.18 -7.37 -17.38
CA PRO A 187 -16.26 -7.50 -16.40
C PRO A 187 -17.05 -6.20 -16.20
N ILE A 188 -18.33 -6.32 -15.82
CA ILE A 188 -19.11 -5.17 -15.35
C ILE A 188 -18.54 -4.70 -14.00
N LYS A 189 -18.21 -3.41 -13.92
CA LYS A 189 -17.72 -2.77 -12.69
C LYS A 189 -18.32 -1.37 -12.54
N THR A 190 -19.21 -1.20 -11.55
CA THR A 190 -19.82 0.11 -11.30
C THR A 190 -18.76 1.15 -10.89
N LYS A 191 -18.89 2.40 -11.39
CA LYS A 191 -17.86 3.46 -11.31
C LYS A 191 -17.46 3.83 -9.86
N LYS A 192 -16.17 4.19 -9.71
CA LYS A 192 -15.51 4.58 -8.44
C LYS A 192 -16.16 5.81 -7.78
N GLN A 193 -16.10 5.80 -6.44
CA GLN A 193 -16.41 6.92 -5.55
C GLN A 193 -15.57 8.15 -5.90
N LYS A 194 -16.16 9.37 -5.86
CA LYS A 194 -15.42 10.62 -6.04
C LYS A 194 -14.36 10.74 -4.94
N GLN A 195 -13.12 11.04 -5.32
CA GLN A 195 -12.03 11.28 -4.37
C GLN A 195 -12.29 12.60 -3.63
N LYS A 196 -12.07 12.61 -2.30
CA LYS A 196 -12.12 13.84 -1.50
C LYS A 196 -10.83 14.64 -1.71
N SER A 197 -10.92 15.93 -2.03
CA SER A 197 -9.77 16.83 -2.00
C SER A 197 -9.55 17.35 -0.58
N VAL A 198 -8.31 17.32 -0.10
CA VAL A 198 -7.91 17.82 1.22
C VAL A 198 -6.73 18.77 1.03
N GLN A 199 -6.87 20.00 1.57
CA GLN A 199 -5.84 21.02 1.55
C GLN A 199 -5.01 20.92 2.83
N LEU A 200 -3.69 20.85 2.70
CA LEU A 200 -2.77 20.70 3.83
C LEU A 200 -1.68 21.76 3.79
N ALA A 201 -1.17 22.15 4.96
CA ALA A 201 0.09 22.86 5.10
C ALA A 201 1.10 21.96 5.83
N ALA A 202 2.28 21.78 5.25
CA ALA A 202 3.37 21.04 5.85
C ALA A 202 4.58 21.95 6.09
N GLY A 203 5.21 21.82 7.25
CA GLY A 203 6.38 22.61 7.65
C GLY A 203 7.62 21.72 7.80
N ILE A 204 8.72 22.16 7.20
CA ILE A 204 10.06 21.62 7.43
C ILE A 204 10.73 22.59 8.41
N PHE A 205 10.73 22.21 9.69
CA PHE A 205 11.21 23.07 10.77
C PHE A 205 12.54 22.56 11.30
N THR A 206 13.55 23.42 11.26
CA THR A 206 14.90 23.14 11.79
C THR A 206 15.20 23.92 13.06
N ASN A 207 15.98 23.34 13.96
CA ASN A 207 16.57 24.08 15.07
C ASN A 207 17.89 24.74 14.66
N GLU A 208 18.54 25.42 15.61
CA GLU A 208 19.85 26.09 15.42
C GLU A 208 20.97 25.14 14.98
N LYS A 209 20.86 23.84 15.27
CA LYS A 209 21.82 22.80 14.86
C LYS A 209 21.53 22.23 13.47
N GLY A 210 20.45 22.67 12.82
CA GLY A 210 20.01 22.15 11.53
C GLY A 210 19.26 20.81 11.60
N GLU A 211 18.89 20.34 12.79
CA GLU A 211 18.11 19.11 12.98
C GLU A 211 16.64 19.38 12.62
N ILE A 212 16.03 18.47 11.86
CA ILE A 212 14.67 18.57 11.33
C ILE A 212 13.69 17.92 12.30
N LEU A 213 12.58 18.59 12.58
CA LEU A 213 11.50 18.05 13.38
C LEU A 213 10.64 17.06 12.57
N ILE A 214 10.50 15.84 13.10
CA ILE A 214 9.66 14.80 12.52
C ILE A 214 8.71 14.23 13.57
N ARG A 215 7.54 13.77 13.13
CA ARG A 215 6.51 13.19 14.00
C ARG A 215 6.11 11.80 13.53
N LYS A 216 5.83 10.89 14.45
CA LYS A 216 5.21 9.60 14.15
C LYS A 216 3.70 9.74 14.12
N ARG A 217 3.08 9.28 13.03
CA ARG A 217 1.62 9.28 12.86
C ARG A 217 0.95 8.31 13.83
N PRO A 218 -0.32 8.55 14.22
CA PRO A 218 -1.07 7.67 15.11
C PRO A 218 -1.14 6.21 14.63
N GLU A 219 -1.49 5.29 15.53
CA GLU A 219 -1.52 3.86 15.23
C GLU A 219 -2.64 3.44 14.27
N THR A 220 -3.65 4.31 14.11
CA THR A 220 -4.82 4.10 13.27
C THR A 220 -5.00 5.25 12.29
N GLY A 221 -5.77 4.99 11.23
CA GLY A 221 -6.03 5.97 10.18
C GLY A 221 -5.01 5.96 9.04
N LEU A 222 -4.99 7.05 8.27
CA LEU A 222 -4.18 7.17 7.06
C LEU A 222 -2.68 7.22 7.39
N LEU A 223 -1.89 6.39 6.71
CA LEU A 223 -0.43 6.31 6.86
C LEU A 223 0.01 6.05 8.32
N ALA A 224 -0.75 5.23 9.04
CA ALA A 224 -0.52 4.90 10.44
C ALA A 224 0.89 4.39 10.73
N GLN A 225 1.46 4.80 11.86
CA GLN A 225 2.82 4.47 12.35
C GLN A 225 3.99 4.97 11.49
N LEU A 226 3.75 5.64 10.36
CA LEU A 226 4.83 6.23 9.56
C LEU A 226 5.25 7.59 10.11
N TRP A 227 6.47 8.00 9.77
CA TRP A 227 6.99 9.32 10.10
C TRP A 227 6.49 10.36 9.08
N GLU A 228 6.27 11.56 9.55
CA GLU A 228 5.82 12.71 8.78
C GLU A 228 6.54 13.98 9.19
N LEU A 229 6.50 14.95 8.30
CA LEU A 229 6.79 16.34 8.65
C LEU A 229 5.56 16.95 9.33
N PRO A 230 5.74 17.89 10.27
CA PRO A 230 4.65 18.65 10.86
C PRO A 230 3.64 19.12 9.81
N THR A 231 2.42 18.62 9.89
CA THR A 231 1.36 18.87 8.91
C THR A 231 0.05 19.23 9.60
N ILE A 232 -0.71 20.16 9.02
CA ILE A 232 -2.05 20.55 9.46
C ILE A 232 -3.03 20.59 8.27
N GLU A 233 -4.30 20.27 8.53
CA GLU A 233 -5.37 20.39 7.53
C GLU A 233 -5.91 21.81 7.51
N LEU A 234 -6.01 22.40 6.32
CA LEU A 234 -6.49 23.75 6.11
C LEU A 234 -8.01 23.69 5.85
N SER A 235 -8.79 24.36 6.71
CA SER A 235 -10.17 24.73 6.40
C SER A 235 -10.22 25.92 5.43
N LEU A 236 -11.37 26.15 4.79
CA LEU A 236 -11.56 27.23 3.79
C LEU A 236 -11.32 28.64 4.36
N ASP A 237 -11.31 28.81 5.68
CA ASP A 237 -11.12 30.09 6.38
C ASP A 237 -9.65 30.45 6.64
N PHE A 238 -8.68 29.60 6.27
CA PHE A 238 -7.25 29.90 6.37
C PHE A 238 -6.81 30.88 5.28
N GLN A 239 -7.28 32.13 5.38
CA GLN A 239 -6.73 33.23 4.61
C GLN A 239 -5.35 33.63 5.17
N ARG A 240 -4.32 32.97 4.65
CA ARG A 240 -3.00 33.57 4.29
C ARG A 240 -2.17 34.28 5.38
N GLN A 241 -2.39 34.07 6.68
CA GLN A 241 -1.50 34.63 7.69
C GLN A 241 -0.49 33.57 8.16
N ARG A 242 0.80 33.80 7.86
CA ARG A 242 1.91 32.96 8.35
C ARG A 242 1.86 32.83 9.89
N ASP A 243 1.38 33.86 10.58
CA ASP A 243 1.23 33.87 12.03
C ASP A 243 0.20 32.85 12.54
N GLN A 244 -0.95 32.72 11.86
CA GLN A 244 -1.98 31.73 12.21
C GLN A 244 -1.50 30.29 11.99
N LEU A 245 -0.70 30.06 10.94
CA LEU A 245 -0.06 28.77 10.70
C LEU A 245 0.96 28.47 11.81
N ALA A 246 1.77 29.45 12.21
CA ALA A 246 2.74 29.31 13.28
C ALA A 246 2.07 28.98 14.62
N GLU A 247 0.94 29.62 14.92
CA GLU A 247 0.13 29.31 16.11
C GLU A 247 -0.40 27.87 16.10
N HIS A 248 -0.95 27.39 14.98
CA HIS A 248 -1.42 26.00 14.89
C HIS A 248 -0.27 24.99 15.03
N PHE A 249 0.90 25.28 14.44
CA PHE A 249 2.08 24.45 14.66
C PHE A 249 2.52 24.47 16.12
N ASN A 250 2.44 25.62 16.80
CA ASN A 250 2.71 25.71 18.23
C ASN A 250 1.73 24.95 19.09
N GLU A 251 0.44 24.99 18.78
CA GLU A 251 -0.57 24.25 19.53
C GLU A 251 -0.34 22.74 19.45
N LEU A 252 -0.07 22.23 18.25
CA LEU A 252 0.04 20.79 17.99
C LEU A 252 1.41 20.20 18.31
N TYR A 253 2.49 20.94 18.01
CA TYR A 253 3.85 20.44 18.10
C TYR A 253 4.67 21.10 19.23
N LYS A 254 4.09 22.10 19.93
CA LYS A 254 4.74 22.85 21.00
C LYS A 254 6.05 23.53 20.57
N ILE A 255 6.14 23.88 19.28
CA ILE A 255 7.22 24.66 18.68
C ILE A 255 6.68 26.03 18.30
N LYS A 256 7.46 27.11 18.45
CA LYS A 256 7.08 28.42 17.89
C LYS A 256 7.92 28.64 16.64
N PRO A 257 7.47 28.19 15.45
CA PRO A 257 8.29 28.28 14.26
C PRO A 257 8.16 29.68 13.66
N LYS A 258 9.29 30.24 13.26
CA LYS A 258 9.35 31.35 12.33
C LYS A 258 9.18 30.78 10.92
N ILE A 259 7.96 30.87 10.40
CA ILE A 259 7.63 30.38 9.06
C ILE A 259 8.33 31.26 8.01
N GLY A 260 9.26 30.65 7.28
CA GLY A 260 9.96 31.23 6.16
C GLY A 260 9.16 31.14 4.87
N ASP A 261 9.85 30.98 3.75
CA ASP A 261 9.22 30.97 2.44
C ASP A 261 8.52 29.66 2.10
N ALA A 262 7.52 29.79 1.23
CA ALA A 262 6.84 28.65 0.65
C ALA A 262 7.76 28.01 -0.38
N LEU A 263 8.08 26.73 -0.18
CA LEU A 263 8.93 25.98 -1.10
C LEU A 263 8.17 25.55 -2.36
N GLY A 264 6.84 25.43 -2.26
CA GLY A 264 5.95 25.09 -3.36
C GLY A 264 4.73 24.29 -2.90
N GLN A 265 4.02 23.71 -3.87
CA GLN A 265 2.86 22.84 -3.64
C GLN A 265 3.14 21.44 -4.18
N ILE A 266 2.74 20.42 -3.41
CA ILE A 266 2.84 19.01 -3.81
C ILE A 266 1.44 18.40 -3.76
N ASP A 267 1.02 17.87 -4.90
CA ASP A 267 -0.19 17.05 -4.97
C ASP A 267 0.17 15.56 -4.84
N HIS A 268 -0.60 14.85 -4.02
CA HIS A 268 -0.46 13.41 -3.82
C HIS A 268 -1.82 12.70 -3.86
N VAL A 269 -1.93 11.72 -4.77
CA VAL A 269 -3.17 11.01 -5.04
C VAL A 269 -3.18 9.67 -4.30
N PHE A 270 -4.16 9.47 -3.43
CA PHE A 270 -4.54 8.18 -2.88
C PHE A 270 -5.79 7.65 -3.59
N SER A 271 -6.11 6.38 -3.39
CA SER A 271 -7.29 5.76 -4.01
C SER A 271 -8.62 6.45 -3.66
N HIS A 272 -8.73 7.06 -2.48
CA HIS A 272 -9.97 7.65 -1.95
C HIS A 272 -9.89 9.16 -1.68
N LEU A 273 -8.70 9.76 -1.77
CA LEU A 273 -8.50 11.19 -1.48
C LEU A 273 -7.30 11.74 -2.25
N ILE A 274 -7.26 13.06 -2.43
CA ILE A 274 -6.14 13.80 -2.99
C ILE A 274 -5.68 14.79 -1.94
N TRP A 275 -4.40 14.74 -1.58
CA TRP A 275 -3.73 15.77 -0.79
C TRP A 275 -3.16 16.82 -1.71
N SER A 276 -3.47 18.08 -1.42
CA SER A 276 -2.85 19.28 -2.00
C SER A 276 -2.11 19.97 -0.87
N ILE A 277 -0.78 19.89 -0.90
CA ILE A 277 0.07 20.22 0.25
C ILE A 277 0.93 21.43 -0.05
N GLN A 278 0.69 22.53 0.66
CA GLN A 278 1.57 23.69 0.63
C GLN A 278 2.75 23.46 1.58
N VAL A 279 3.97 23.56 1.06
CA VAL A 279 5.20 23.26 1.80
C VAL A 279 5.88 24.56 2.22
N TYR A 280 6.23 24.65 3.50
CA TYR A 280 6.95 25.78 4.10
C TYR A 280 8.25 25.30 4.73
N SER A 281 9.30 26.10 4.65
CA SER A 281 10.48 25.97 5.52
C SER A 281 10.37 26.94 6.69
N GLY A 282 10.98 26.61 7.82
CA GLY A 282 11.12 27.55 8.92
C GLY A 282 12.14 27.10 9.95
N GLU A 283 12.49 28.01 10.84
CA GLU A 283 13.35 27.73 11.99
C GLU A 283 12.52 27.90 13.26
N PHE A 284 12.88 27.20 14.32
CA PHE A 284 12.25 27.40 15.62
C PHE A 284 13.31 27.44 16.72
N GLU A 285 13.05 28.26 17.74
CA GLU A 285 13.85 28.32 18.94
C GLU A 285 13.20 27.46 20.04
N GLY A 286 14.03 26.71 20.76
CA GLY A 286 13.59 25.92 21.91
C GLY A 286 13.98 24.44 21.84
N VAL A 287 13.78 23.75 22.96
CA VAL A 287 14.07 22.32 23.09
C VAL A 287 12.80 21.54 22.85
N VAL A 288 12.80 20.68 21.84
CA VAL A 288 11.76 19.67 21.66
C VAL A 288 12.19 18.41 22.39
N ALA A 289 11.34 17.90 23.28
CA ALA A 289 11.59 16.63 23.94
C ALA A 289 11.63 15.52 22.90
N ASN A 290 12.72 14.76 22.87
CA ASN A 290 12.84 13.57 22.03
C ASN A 290 11.93 12.48 22.62
N THR A 291 10.78 12.28 22.00
CA THR A 291 9.76 11.30 22.40
C THR A 291 9.60 10.25 21.31
N PRO A 292 8.99 9.08 21.60
CA PRO A 292 8.72 8.08 20.57
C PRO A 292 7.86 8.60 19.39
N GLN A 293 7.13 9.70 19.59
CA GLN A 293 6.23 10.29 18.60
C GLN A 293 6.77 11.57 17.97
N LEU A 294 7.81 12.19 18.54
CA LEU A 294 8.33 13.47 18.07
C LEU A 294 9.85 13.49 18.27
N LYS A 295 10.60 13.63 17.18
CA LYS A 295 12.05 13.60 17.19
C LYS A 295 12.65 14.76 16.41
N LEU A 296 13.85 15.15 16.83
CA LEU A 296 14.76 15.94 16.02
C LEU A 296 15.79 15.01 15.42
N VAL A 297 15.98 15.12 14.11
CA VAL A 297 16.86 14.23 13.35
C VAL A 297 17.71 15.01 12.36
N THR A 298 18.92 14.53 12.14
CA THR A 298 19.83 15.02 11.10
C THR A 298 19.40 14.59 9.70
N GLU A 299 20.02 15.16 8.66
CA GLU A 299 19.79 14.77 7.27
C GLU A 299 20.15 13.29 7.03
N GLU A 300 21.22 12.80 7.70
CA GLU A 300 21.64 11.41 7.63
C GLU A 300 20.63 10.47 8.31
N GLU A 301 20.18 10.81 9.52
CA GLU A 301 19.25 9.99 10.31
C GLU A 301 17.86 9.87 9.67
N LEU A 302 17.43 10.84 8.84
CA LEU A 302 16.16 10.75 8.10
C LEU A 302 16.04 9.46 7.28
N GLN A 303 17.18 8.90 6.83
CA GLN A 303 17.20 7.66 6.04
C GLN A 303 16.79 6.43 6.86
N GLU A 304 16.85 6.48 8.19
CA GLU A 304 16.48 5.38 9.08
C GLU A 304 14.96 5.29 9.28
N TYR A 305 14.24 6.39 9.08
CA TYR A 305 12.81 6.49 9.34
C TYR A 305 11.99 6.24 8.07
N ALA A 306 10.82 5.61 8.23
CA ALA A 306 9.91 5.30 7.14
C ALA A 306 8.95 6.47 6.89
N PHE A 307 9.11 7.15 5.76
CA PHE A 307 8.27 8.26 5.31
C PHE A 307 7.34 7.83 4.16
N PRO A 308 6.10 8.31 4.14
CA PRO A 308 5.26 8.28 2.95
C PRO A 308 5.91 9.06 1.80
N VAL A 309 5.67 8.61 0.56
CA VAL A 309 6.11 9.27 -0.68
C VAL A 309 5.91 10.80 -0.71
N PRO A 310 4.77 11.39 -0.28
CA PRO A 310 4.63 12.85 -0.30
C PRO A 310 5.69 13.56 0.55
N TYR A 311 6.01 13.03 1.74
CA TYR A 311 7.02 13.63 2.62
C TYR A 311 8.44 13.42 2.10
N GLN A 312 8.72 12.29 1.46
CA GLN A 312 10.00 12.08 0.76
C GLN A 312 10.21 13.13 -0.34
N LYS A 313 9.16 13.47 -1.11
CA LYS A 313 9.21 14.53 -2.12
C LYS A 313 9.48 15.91 -1.51
N MET A 314 8.84 16.22 -0.38
CA MET A 314 9.07 17.48 0.35
C MET A 314 10.51 17.61 0.81
N LEU A 315 11.04 16.57 1.46
CA LEU A 315 12.43 16.54 1.93
C LEU A 315 13.40 16.73 0.76
N LYS A 316 13.19 16.01 -0.35
CA LYS A 316 14.00 16.17 -1.56
C LYS A 316 13.99 17.61 -2.07
N GLN A 317 12.81 18.22 -2.20
CA GLN A 317 12.67 19.61 -2.66
C GLN A 317 13.36 20.60 -1.73
N TYR A 318 13.27 20.38 -0.41
CA TYR A 318 13.95 21.21 0.59
C TYR A 318 15.48 21.12 0.50
N PHE A 319 16.04 19.91 0.39
CA PHE A 319 17.48 19.75 0.26
C PHE A 319 18.02 20.31 -1.07
N GLU A 320 17.26 20.21 -2.15
CA GLU A 320 17.58 20.89 -3.42
C GLU A 320 17.59 22.42 -3.26
N TYR A 321 16.58 22.99 -2.60
CA TYR A 321 16.51 24.43 -2.31
C TYR A 321 17.66 24.92 -1.41
N LYS A 322 18.00 24.16 -0.35
CA LYS A 322 19.08 24.49 0.58
C LYS A 322 20.44 24.52 -0.13
N ARG A 323 20.70 23.57 -1.05
CA ARG A 323 21.94 23.54 -1.85
C ARG A 323 22.05 24.74 -2.78
N LEU A 324 20.95 25.16 -3.41
CA LEU A 324 20.92 26.34 -4.28
C LEU A 324 21.10 27.66 -3.51
N SER A 325 20.59 27.74 -2.29
CA SER A 325 20.70 28.94 -1.43
C SER A 325 22.05 29.04 -0.70
N SER A 326 22.87 27.98 -0.72
CA SER A 326 24.19 27.93 -0.08
C SER A 326 25.34 28.23 -1.07
N HIS A 327 25.00 28.65 -2.29
CA HIS A 327 25.91 29.12 -3.34
C HIS A 327 25.57 30.57 -3.70
#